data_AF-A0A2W5KA30-F1
#
_entry.id   AF-A0A2W5KA30-F1
#
_cell.length_a   1.000
_cell.length_b   1.000
_cell.length_c   1.000
_cell.angle_alpha   90.00
_cell.angle_beta   90.00
_cell.angle_gamma   90.00
#
_symmetry.space_group_name_H-M   'P 1'
#
loop_
_entity.id
_entity.type
_entity.pdbx_description
1 polymer ?
#
loop_
_entity_poly.entity_id
_entity_poly.type
_entity_poly.pdbx_seq_one_letter_code
_entity_poly.pdbx_strand_id
1 'polypeptide(L)'
;MHALTLAAALLAYPAPAADQMPTIIGGELSGRWPGVGALLHGQRFGCTAFLVAPDVVMTAAHCIGSAKIPPPDVFFTGPDLDHVLNRYPIADITPHPDYDPATARYDLAMIRLAVPATEPVVEVATTPLSEADGGRLVWLVGYGLDENDESMRKRIGSTVIGGVIGDNVIIDGLPQACYGDSGSPLLRIGANGQPVAIGVASYIDDALCEGSTYYQRIDRALPFVLGFGDICVEDSRCSDALFASGFDD
;
A
#
# COMPACT_ATOMS: atom_id res chain seq x y z
N MET A 1 42.31 59.20 -17.13
CA MET A 1 40.99 58.67 -16.73
C MET A 1 40.79 57.38 -17.50
N HIS A 2 40.69 56.23 -16.82
CA HIS A 2 39.91 55.04 -17.18
C HIS A 2 40.30 53.95 -16.18
N ALA A 3 39.47 53.78 -15.15
CA ALA A 3 39.59 52.70 -14.18
C ALA A 3 38.97 51.44 -14.80
N LEU A 4 39.76 50.38 -14.96
CA LEU A 4 39.25 49.06 -15.31
C LEU A 4 38.68 48.40 -14.05
N THR A 5 37.37 48.26 -13.99
CA THR A 5 36.67 47.44 -13.00
C THR A 5 36.73 45.98 -13.44
N LEU A 6 37.52 45.16 -12.73
CA LEU A 6 37.44 43.71 -12.82
C LEU A 6 36.14 43.26 -12.12
N ALA A 7 35.13 42.87 -12.88
CA ALA A 7 33.98 42.15 -12.34
C ALA A 7 34.39 40.69 -12.12
N ALA A 8 34.60 40.30 -10.86
CA ALA A 8 34.73 38.90 -10.49
C ALA A 8 33.38 38.21 -10.74
N ALA A 9 33.31 37.35 -11.76
CA ALA A 9 32.17 36.46 -11.95
C ALA A 9 32.16 35.46 -10.78
N LEU A 10 31.27 35.68 -9.81
CA LEU A 10 30.93 34.63 -8.85
C LEU A 10 30.29 33.48 -9.64
N LEU A 11 31.02 32.37 -9.74
CA LEU A 11 30.43 31.10 -10.10
C LEU A 11 29.41 30.75 -9.01
N ALA A 12 28.14 30.97 -9.29
CA ALA A 12 27.06 30.42 -8.50
C ALA A 12 27.13 28.90 -8.67
N TYR A 13 27.61 28.20 -7.64
CA TYR A 13 27.35 26.77 -7.51
C TYR A 13 25.83 26.61 -7.40
N PRO A 14 25.19 25.73 -8.18
CA PRO A 14 23.82 25.34 -7.85
C PRO A 14 23.86 24.79 -6.43
N ALA A 15 23.00 25.33 -5.56
CA ALA A 15 22.69 24.64 -4.32
C ALA A 15 22.21 23.23 -4.69
N PRO A 16 22.59 22.17 -3.94
CA PRO A 16 21.91 20.90 -4.10
C PRO A 16 20.41 21.18 -3.97
N ALA A 17 19.63 20.71 -4.95
CA ALA A 17 18.18 20.71 -4.83
C ALA A 17 17.84 20.14 -3.45
N ALA A 18 16.96 20.80 -2.71
CA ALA A 18 16.50 20.31 -1.42
C ALA A 18 16.04 18.86 -1.61
N ASP A 19 16.78 17.95 -0.98
CA ASP A 19 16.63 16.51 -1.10
C ASP A 19 15.34 16.12 -0.37
N GLN A 20 14.22 16.23 -1.07
CA GLN A 20 12.91 15.91 -0.52
C GLN A 20 12.70 14.40 -0.62
N MET A 21 12.95 13.71 0.49
CA MET A 21 12.73 12.28 0.60
C MET A 21 11.43 11.93 1.41
N PRO A 22 10.69 10.87 1.04
CA PRO A 22 9.20 10.68 1.11
C PRO A 22 8.60 9.35 1.77
N THR A 23 7.25 9.12 1.88
CA THR A 23 6.35 8.01 2.52
C THR A 23 6.64 6.48 2.41
N ILE A 24 6.22 5.49 3.25
CA ILE A 24 6.92 4.15 3.34
C ILE A 24 8.38 4.40 3.75
N ILE A 25 8.72 4.07 4.99
CA ILE A 25 10.03 4.44 5.54
C ILE A 25 11.13 3.74 4.75
N GLY A 26 11.99 4.53 4.11
CA GLY A 26 13.08 4.05 3.25
C GLY A 26 12.67 3.60 1.84
N GLY A 27 11.45 3.91 1.38
CA GLY A 27 10.99 3.61 0.02
C GLY A 27 11.42 4.62 -1.06
N GLU A 28 10.69 4.66 -2.18
CA GLU A 28 10.82 5.60 -3.32
C GLU A 28 9.45 6.10 -3.83
N LEU A 29 9.34 7.39 -4.24
CA LEU A 29 8.10 7.95 -4.85
C LEU A 29 7.73 7.14 -6.08
N SER A 30 6.45 6.81 -6.22
CA SER A 30 6.02 6.06 -7.39
C SER A 30 4.62 6.41 -7.86
N GLY A 31 4.50 6.67 -9.16
CA GLY A 31 3.23 6.62 -9.89
C GLY A 31 2.85 5.20 -10.34
N ARG A 32 3.72 4.21 -10.12
CA ARG A 32 3.44 2.80 -10.43
C ARG A 32 2.37 2.26 -9.47
N TRP A 33 1.87 1.05 -9.73
CA TRP A 33 0.84 0.41 -8.91
C TRP A 33 -0.46 1.21 -8.86
N PRO A 34 -1.06 1.49 -10.04
CA PRO A 34 -2.26 2.33 -10.14
C PRO A 34 -3.46 1.80 -9.34
N GLY A 35 -3.54 0.47 -9.13
CA GLY A 35 -4.57 -0.15 -8.31
C GLY A 35 -4.38 -0.05 -6.80
N VAL A 36 -3.24 0.42 -6.31
CA VAL A 36 -3.04 0.77 -4.90
C VAL A 36 -3.44 2.23 -4.71
N GLY A 37 -4.29 2.49 -3.72
CA GLY A 37 -4.93 3.77 -3.49
C GLY A 37 -5.09 4.09 -2.02
N ALA A 38 -5.76 5.20 -1.72
CA ALA A 38 -6.02 5.66 -0.37
C ALA A 38 -7.53 5.70 -0.08
N LEU A 39 -7.91 5.36 1.15
CA LEU A 39 -9.25 5.57 1.69
C LEU A 39 -9.33 6.96 2.29
N LEU A 40 -10.34 7.71 1.87
CA LEU A 40 -10.61 9.04 2.35
C LEU A 40 -11.92 9.09 3.13
N HIS A 41 -11.93 9.93 4.16
CA HIS A 41 -13.11 10.33 4.92
C HIS A 41 -13.44 11.78 4.51
N GLY A 42 -14.24 11.93 3.47
CA GLY A 42 -14.42 13.16 2.72
C GLY A 42 -13.12 13.55 2.00
N GLN A 43 -12.41 14.55 2.54
CA GLN A 43 -11.12 15.01 2.00
C GLN A 43 -9.92 14.59 2.85
N ARG A 44 -10.15 13.91 3.97
CA ARG A 44 -9.08 13.51 4.89
C ARG A 44 -8.62 12.10 4.60
N PHE A 45 -7.30 11.92 4.57
CA PHE A 45 -6.70 10.59 4.50
C PHE A 45 -7.03 9.75 5.74
N GLY A 46 -7.27 8.46 5.51
CA GLY A 46 -7.36 7.46 6.57
C GLY A 46 -6.27 6.39 6.43
N CYS A 47 -6.40 5.55 5.42
CA CYS A 47 -5.60 4.34 5.24
C CYS A 47 -5.25 4.11 3.77
N THR A 48 -4.37 3.15 3.52
CA THR A 48 -4.13 2.59 2.19
C THR A 48 -5.12 1.45 1.90
N ALA A 49 -5.41 1.21 0.62
CA ALA A 49 -6.21 0.10 0.14
C ALA A 49 -5.82 -0.27 -1.29
N PHE A 50 -6.29 -1.39 -1.82
CA PHE A 50 -5.93 -1.82 -3.17
C PHE A 50 -7.06 -2.59 -3.88
N LEU A 51 -7.11 -2.45 -5.21
CA LEU A 51 -8.08 -3.14 -6.06
C LEU A 51 -7.73 -4.62 -6.19
N VAL A 52 -8.72 -5.48 -5.96
CA VAL A 52 -8.65 -6.95 -6.16
C VAL A 52 -9.70 -7.46 -7.16
N ALA A 53 -10.64 -6.60 -7.55
CA ALA A 53 -11.48 -6.71 -8.74
C ALA A 53 -11.81 -5.28 -9.20
N PRO A 54 -12.35 -5.05 -10.41
CA PRO A 54 -12.65 -3.70 -10.89
C PRO A 54 -13.52 -2.89 -9.92
N ASP A 55 -14.48 -3.52 -9.25
CA ASP A 55 -15.38 -2.88 -8.27
C ASP A 55 -15.12 -3.32 -6.82
N VAL A 56 -14.01 -4.02 -6.55
CA VAL A 56 -13.70 -4.55 -5.21
C VAL A 56 -12.33 -4.09 -4.75
N VAL A 57 -12.32 -3.45 -3.58
CA VAL A 57 -11.13 -2.96 -2.88
C VAL A 57 -10.92 -3.77 -1.60
N MET A 58 -9.68 -4.10 -1.28
CA MET A 58 -9.26 -4.73 -0.03
C MET A 58 -8.47 -3.74 0.82
N THR A 59 -8.66 -3.80 2.14
CA THR A 59 -7.98 -2.97 3.15
C THR A 59 -8.00 -3.68 4.51
N ALA A 60 -7.47 -3.05 5.57
CA ALA A 60 -7.58 -3.53 6.94
C ALA A 60 -8.95 -3.22 7.54
N ALA A 61 -9.47 -4.09 8.42
CA ALA A 61 -10.76 -3.88 9.06
C ALA A 61 -10.74 -2.66 9.98
N HIS A 62 -9.64 -2.37 10.66
CA HIS A 62 -9.57 -1.17 11.52
C HIS A 62 -9.66 0.15 10.74
N CYS A 63 -9.50 0.14 9.41
CA CYS A 63 -9.58 1.32 8.54
C CYS A 63 -11.02 1.75 8.21
N ILE A 64 -12.03 0.92 8.48
CA ILE A 64 -13.42 1.20 8.04
C ILE A 64 -14.20 2.13 8.97
N GLY A 65 -13.51 2.82 9.88
CA GLY A 65 -14.11 3.71 10.87
C GLY A 65 -14.43 3.02 12.19
N SER A 66 -15.00 3.79 13.11
CA SER A 66 -15.38 3.37 14.46
C SER A 66 -16.59 4.17 14.94
N ALA A 67 -17.04 3.97 16.18
CA ALA A 67 -18.09 4.80 16.77
C ALA A 67 -17.76 6.32 16.77
N LYS A 68 -16.47 6.70 16.65
CA LYS A 68 -16.01 8.10 16.66
C LYS A 68 -15.57 8.61 15.29
N ILE A 69 -15.26 7.72 14.36
CA ILE A 69 -14.71 8.06 13.04
C ILE A 69 -15.66 7.46 12.01
N PRO A 70 -16.33 8.26 11.16
CA PRO A 70 -17.21 7.70 10.13
C PRO A 70 -16.44 6.77 9.20
N PRO A 71 -17.10 5.83 8.51
CA PRO A 71 -16.45 5.03 7.48
C PRO A 71 -15.89 5.91 6.35
N PRO A 72 -14.89 5.42 5.59
CA PRO A 72 -14.44 6.10 4.38
C PRO A 72 -15.57 6.13 3.33
N ASP A 73 -15.61 7.19 2.54
CA ASP A 73 -16.60 7.40 1.48
C ASP A 73 -16.00 7.38 0.06
N VAL A 74 -14.67 7.50 -0.04
CA VAL A 74 -13.95 7.54 -1.32
C VAL A 74 -12.74 6.62 -1.28
N PHE A 75 -12.57 5.82 -2.34
CA PHE A 75 -11.31 5.21 -2.72
C PHE A 75 -10.62 6.08 -3.78
N PHE A 76 -9.43 6.59 -3.45
CA PHE A 76 -8.63 7.48 -4.26
C PHE A 76 -7.49 6.73 -4.94
N THR A 77 -7.23 7.01 -6.22
CA THR A 77 -6.04 6.52 -6.95
C THR A 77 -5.23 7.69 -7.51
N GLY A 78 -3.91 7.54 -7.48
CA GLY A 78 -2.95 8.53 -7.98
C GLY A 78 -1.72 8.65 -7.08
N PRO A 79 -0.61 9.23 -7.55
CA PRO A 79 0.59 9.36 -6.73
C PRO A 79 0.41 10.28 -5.52
N ASP A 80 -0.44 11.32 -5.59
CA ASP A 80 -0.73 12.23 -4.49
C ASP A 80 -2.03 13.03 -4.77
N LEU A 81 -2.45 13.87 -3.82
CA LEU A 81 -3.69 14.66 -3.94
C LEU A 81 -3.67 15.72 -5.06
N ASP A 82 -2.50 16.15 -5.53
CA ASP A 82 -2.36 17.11 -6.62
C ASP A 82 -2.38 16.41 -7.99
N HIS A 83 -2.04 15.12 -8.03
CA HIS A 83 -1.97 14.27 -9.21
C HIS A 83 -2.99 13.14 -9.15
N VAL A 84 -4.27 13.51 -9.06
CA VAL A 84 -5.39 12.56 -8.99
C VAL A 84 -5.53 11.78 -10.30
N LEU A 85 -5.55 10.44 -10.22
CA LEU A 85 -6.03 9.60 -11.33
C LEU A 85 -7.56 9.50 -11.25
N ASN A 86 -8.09 8.95 -10.17
CA ASN A 86 -9.54 8.82 -9.96
C ASN A 86 -9.96 8.92 -8.49
N ARG A 87 -11.27 9.14 -8.30
CA ARG A 87 -11.97 9.08 -7.01
C ARG A 87 -13.23 8.24 -7.18
N TYR A 88 -13.27 7.09 -6.54
CA TYR A 88 -14.35 6.14 -6.61
C TYR A 88 -15.22 6.23 -5.37
N PRO A 89 -16.53 6.54 -5.50
CA PRO A 89 -17.45 6.48 -4.37
C PRO A 89 -17.57 5.05 -3.84
N ILE A 90 -17.59 4.90 -2.53
CA ILE A 90 -17.79 3.61 -1.86
C ILE A 90 -19.29 3.34 -1.75
N ALA A 91 -19.71 2.14 -2.17
CA ALA A 91 -21.11 1.69 -2.13
C ALA A 91 -21.41 0.83 -0.89
N ASP A 92 -20.49 -0.06 -0.53
CA ASP A 92 -20.65 -0.96 0.61
C ASP A 92 -19.28 -1.31 1.22
N ILE A 93 -19.29 -1.58 2.52
CA ILE A 93 -18.10 -1.95 3.28
C ILE A 93 -18.43 -3.14 4.17
N THR A 94 -17.63 -4.19 4.07
CA THR A 94 -17.79 -5.42 4.84
C THR A 94 -16.47 -5.78 5.52
N PRO A 95 -16.33 -5.62 6.86
CA PRO A 95 -15.21 -6.20 7.60
C PRO A 95 -15.31 -7.72 7.65
N HIS A 96 -14.18 -8.39 7.84
CA HIS A 96 -14.18 -9.81 8.14
C HIS A 96 -15.04 -10.08 9.39
N PRO A 97 -15.96 -11.07 9.36
CA PRO A 97 -16.91 -11.29 10.46
C PRO A 97 -16.24 -11.68 11.79
N ASP A 98 -15.08 -12.30 11.72
CA ASP A 98 -14.27 -12.69 12.88
C ASP A 98 -13.18 -11.65 13.24
N TYR A 99 -13.26 -10.43 12.69
CA TYR A 99 -12.33 -9.37 13.06
C TYR A 99 -12.42 -9.06 14.56
N ASP A 100 -11.28 -9.14 15.25
CA ASP A 100 -11.17 -8.79 16.67
C ASP A 100 -10.20 -7.61 16.85
N PRO A 101 -10.70 -6.40 17.19
CA PRO A 101 -9.85 -5.22 17.36
C PRO A 101 -8.90 -5.32 18.57
N ALA A 102 -9.16 -6.21 19.54
CA ALA A 102 -8.27 -6.37 20.70
C ALA A 102 -7.01 -7.16 20.36
N THR A 103 -7.10 -8.05 19.37
CA THR A 103 -6.00 -8.95 18.97
C THR A 103 -5.51 -8.71 17.55
N ALA A 104 -6.16 -7.80 16.81
CA ALA A 104 -6.00 -7.59 15.36
C ALA A 104 -6.21 -8.87 14.52
N ARG A 105 -6.88 -9.88 15.08
CA ARG A 105 -7.17 -11.12 14.36
C ARG A 105 -8.14 -10.84 13.21
N TYR A 106 -7.84 -11.36 12.03
CA TYR A 106 -8.62 -11.15 10.81
C TYR A 106 -8.87 -9.66 10.51
N ASP A 107 -7.84 -8.83 10.70
CA ASP A 107 -7.88 -7.41 10.37
C ASP A 107 -7.86 -7.16 8.85
N LEU A 108 -8.99 -7.50 8.22
CA LEU A 108 -9.20 -7.43 6.78
C LEU A 108 -10.65 -7.01 6.49
N ALA A 109 -10.83 -6.10 5.54
CA ALA A 109 -12.14 -5.69 5.05
C ALA A 109 -12.16 -5.62 3.52
N MET A 110 -13.35 -5.83 2.98
CA MET A 110 -13.65 -5.75 1.56
C MET A 110 -14.62 -4.59 1.33
N ILE A 111 -14.40 -3.83 0.27
CA ILE A 111 -15.16 -2.62 -0.08
C ILE A 111 -15.67 -2.78 -1.51
N ARG A 112 -16.96 -2.49 -1.72
CA ARG A 112 -17.56 -2.37 -3.06
C ARG A 112 -17.56 -0.92 -3.50
N LEU A 113 -17.04 -0.68 -4.70
CA LEU A 113 -17.12 0.62 -5.36
C LEU A 113 -18.48 0.78 -6.04
N ALA A 114 -18.99 2.02 -6.07
CA ALA A 114 -20.25 2.34 -6.76
C ALA A 114 -20.14 2.24 -8.28
N VAL A 115 -18.93 2.36 -8.81
CA VAL A 115 -18.60 2.20 -10.23
C VAL A 115 -17.29 1.41 -10.35
N PRO A 116 -17.14 0.54 -11.36
CA PRO A 116 -15.88 -0.15 -11.60
C PRO A 116 -14.73 0.83 -11.87
N ALA A 117 -13.60 0.54 -11.27
CA ALA A 117 -12.33 1.20 -11.53
C ALA A 117 -11.76 0.80 -12.89
N THR A 118 -10.93 1.69 -13.44
CA THR A 118 -10.23 1.49 -14.72
C THR A 118 -8.78 1.06 -14.53
N GLU A 119 -8.27 1.20 -13.30
CA GLU A 119 -6.92 0.81 -12.93
C GLU A 119 -6.78 -0.72 -12.83
N PRO A 120 -5.60 -1.25 -13.14
CA PRO A 120 -5.24 -2.64 -12.88
C PRO A 120 -5.54 -3.10 -11.47
N VAL A 121 -6.05 -4.33 -11.38
CA VAL A 121 -6.24 -5.07 -10.14
C VAL A 121 -4.95 -5.78 -9.73
N VAL A 122 -4.80 -6.03 -8.44
CA VAL A 122 -3.74 -6.85 -7.85
C VAL A 122 -4.26 -8.28 -7.69
N GLU A 123 -3.46 -9.28 -8.08
CA GLU A 123 -3.83 -10.69 -7.86
C GLU A 123 -3.79 -11.01 -6.36
N VAL A 124 -4.67 -11.88 -5.88
CA VAL A 124 -4.73 -12.31 -4.49
C VAL A 124 -4.12 -13.70 -4.35
N ALA A 125 -3.21 -13.87 -3.39
CA ALA A 125 -2.60 -15.17 -3.13
C ALA A 125 -3.63 -16.18 -2.61
N THR A 126 -3.65 -17.36 -3.23
CA THR A 126 -4.42 -18.52 -2.76
C THR A 126 -3.53 -19.61 -2.16
N THR A 127 -2.23 -19.55 -2.43
CA THR A 127 -1.23 -20.47 -1.91
C THR A 127 -0.97 -20.16 -0.44
N PRO A 128 -1.09 -21.16 0.47
CA PRO A 128 -0.84 -20.94 1.88
C PRO A 128 0.60 -20.51 2.15
N LEU A 129 0.77 -19.54 3.05
CA LEU A 129 2.08 -19.17 3.58
C LEU A 129 2.50 -20.07 4.75
N SER A 130 3.81 -20.17 4.96
CA SER A 130 4.42 -20.96 6.02
C SER A 130 5.67 -20.28 6.57
N GLU A 131 6.22 -20.81 7.66
CA GLU A 131 7.50 -20.34 8.20
C GLU A 131 8.65 -20.42 7.17
N ALA A 132 8.55 -21.34 6.19
CA ALA A 132 9.54 -21.48 5.13
C ALA A 132 9.56 -20.29 4.14
N ASP A 133 8.58 -19.40 4.20
CA ASP A 133 8.53 -18.18 3.39
C ASP A 133 9.37 -17.03 3.98
N GLY A 134 9.94 -17.20 5.16
CA GLY A 134 10.94 -16.28 5.71
C GLY A 134 12.12 -16.05 4.75
N GLY A 135 12.57 -14.81 4.64
CA GLY A 135 13.65 -14.38 3.75
C GLY A 135 13.23 -14.15 2.30
N ARG A 136 11.96 -14.38 1.92
CA ARG A 136 11.49 -14.13 0.55
C ARG A 136 11.33 -12.63 0.31
N LEU A 137 11.76 -12.17 -0.87
CA LEU A 137 11.60 -10.80 -1.35
C LEU A 137 10.12 -10.43 -1.54
N VAL A 138 9.74 -9.27 -1.03
CA VAL A 138 8.40 -8.70 -1.07
C VAL A 138 8.47 -7.20 -1.31
N TRP A 139 7.36 -6.63 -1.79
CA TRP A 139 7.18 -5.21 -2.05
C TRP A 139 6.06 -4.65 -1.17
N LEU A 140 6.29 -3.45 -0.68
CA LEU A 140 5.34 -2.65 0.09
C LEU A 140 4.94 -1.46 -0.78
N VAL A 141 3.65 -1.12 -0.82
CA VAL A 141 3.16 0.06 -1.54
C VAL A 141 2.13 0.78 -0.70
N GLY A 142 2.33 2.06 -0.38
CA GLY A 142 1.42 2.79 0.50
C GLY A 142 1.55 4.30 0.48
N TYR A 143 0.73 4.95 1.32
CA TYR A 143 0.58 6.41 1.44
C TYR A 143 0.84 6.92 2.87
N GLY A 144 1.29 6.03 3.76
CA GLY A 144 1.54 6.32 5.17
C GLY A 144 2.76 7.20 5.40
N LEU A 145 3.13 7.36 6.67
CA LEU A 145 4.23 8.23 7.06
C LEU A 145 5.58 7.78 6.48
N ASP A 146 6.46 8.75 6.25
CA ASP A 146 7.89 8.54 6.05
C ASP A 146 8.76 8.85 7.24
N GLU A 147 10.07 8.70 7.02
CA GLU A 147 11.13 9.20 7.88
C GLU A 147 11.03 10.69 8.26
N ASN A 148 10.21 11.50 7.57
CA ASN A 148 10.02 12.93 7.81
C ASN A 148 8.61 13.28 8.32
N ASP A 149 7.80 12.28 8.71
CA ASP A 149 6.40 12.43 9.13
C ASP A 149 5.46 13.04 8.05
N GLU A 150 5.83 12.99 6.76
CA GLU A 150 4.92 13.34 5.66
C GLU A 150 4.07 12.11 5.26
N SER A 151 2.84 12.32 4.78
CA SER A 151 1.94 11.26 4.27
C SER A 151 1.28 11.69 2.95
N MET A 152 0.40 10.86 2.40
CA MET A 152 -0.40 11.15 1.20
C MET A 152 0.37 11.25 -0.12
N ARG A 153 1.58 10.70 -0.14
CA ARG A 153 2.38 10.49 -1.33
C ARG A 153 2.51 8.98 -1.50
N LYS A 154 2.33 8.44 -2.70
CA LYS A 154 2.44 7.00 -2.92
C LYS A 154 3.90 6.61 -3.02
N ARG A 155 4.28 5.56 -2.29
CA ARG A 155 5.63 5.02 -2.32
C ARG A 155 5.70 3.53 -2.30
N ILE A 156 6.88 3.07 -2.71
CA ILE A 156 7.22 1.67 -2.84
C ILE A 156 8.55 1.38 -2.16
N GLY A 157 8.66 0.20 -1.56
CA GLY A 157 9.92 -0.35 -1.12
C GLY A 157 9.94 -1.86 -1.29
N SER A 158 11.13 -2.46 -1.37
CA SER A 158 11.28 -3.91 -1.38
C SER A 158 12.16 -4.37 -0.23
N THR A 159 11.73 -5.41 0.47
CA THR A 159 12.45 -6.02 1.60
C THR A 159 12.19 -7.52 1.63
N VAL A 160 12.65 -8.20 2.68
CA VAL A 160 12.39 -9.63 2.87
C VAL A 160 11.41 -9.88 4.02
N ILE A 161 10.69 -11.00 3.95
CA ILE A 161 9.86 -11.47 5.07
C ILE A 161 10.77 -11.82 6.26
N GLY A 162 10.58 -11.16 7.40
CA GLY A 162 11.27 -11.49 8.65
C GLY A 162 10.75 -12.80 9.24
N GLY A 163 9.43 -13.03 9.17
CA GLY A 163 8.82 -14.28 9.58
C GLY A 163 7.34 -14.43 9.20
N VAL A 164 6.82 -15.65 9.34
CA VAL A 164 5.39 -15.96 9.18
C VAL A 164 4.95 -16.70 10.44
N ILE A 165 4.07 -16.10 11.24
CA ILE A 165 3.66 -16.63 12.54
C ILE A 165 2.16 -16.47 12.71
N GLY A 166 1.46 -17.59 12.94
CA GLY A 166 0.01 -17.59 13.10
C GLY A 166 -0.69 -16.99 11.89
N ASP A 167 -1.50 -15.95 12.13
CA ASP A 167 -2.25 -15.25 11.09
C ASP A 167 -1.45 -14.08 10.45
N ASN A 168 -0.15 -13.92 10.76
CA ASN A 168 0.65 -12.77 10.36
C ASN A 168 1.88 -13.12 9.49
N VAL A 169 2.20 -12.21 8.57
CA VAL A 169 3.54 -12.04 7.98
C VAL A 169 4.21 -10.85 8.66
N ILE A 170 5.49 -10.97 8.99
CA ILE A 170 6.25 -9.97 9.74
C ILE A 170 7.32 -9.39 8.83
N ILE A 171 7.42 -8.07 8.79
CA ILE A 171 8.52 -7.30 8.20
C ILE A 171 9.26 -6.64 9.35
N ASP A 172 10.52 -7.01 9.58
CA ASP A 172 11.37 -6.59 10.70
C ASP A 172 12.60 -5.78 10.23
N GLY A 173 12.50 -5.17 9.05
CA GLY A 173 13.55 -4.37 8.44
C GLY A 173 13.00 -3.36 7.43
N LEU A 174 13.88 -2.50 6.93
CA LEU A 174 13.53 -1.48 5.94
C LEU A 174 13.55 -2.04 4.50
N PRO A 175 12.76 -1.45 3.58
CA PRO A 175 11.69 -0.49 3.83
C PRO A 175 10.51 -1.10 4.58
N GLN A 176 9.78 -0.29 5.36
CA GLN A 176 8.65 -0.75 6.16
C GLN A 176 7.44 0.19 6.10
N ALA A 177 6.28 -0.35 6.46
CA ALA A 177 5.04 0.41 6.57
C ALA A 177 4.95 1.12 7.93
N CYS A 178 4.24 2.24 7.97
CA CYS A 178 4.01 3.03 9.17
C CYS A 178 2.56 3.53 9.22
N TYR A 179 2.22 4.46 10.12
CA TYR A 179 0.87 5.01 10.23
C TYR A 179 0.35 5.50 8.87
N GLY A 180 -0.85 5.07 8.49
CA GLY A 180 -1.47 5.38 7.20
C GLY A 180 -1.18 4.34 6.09
N ASP A 181 -0.14 3.53 6.22
CA ASP A 181 0.06 2.36 5.36
C ASP A 181 -0.84 1.19 5.76
N SER A 182 -1.51 1.27 6.91
CA SER A 182 -2.59 0.37 7.29
C SER A 182 -3.52 0.07 6.11
N GLY A 183 -3.75 -1.22 5.83
CA GLY A 183 -4.53 -1.68 4.69
C GLY A 183 -3.78 -1.80 3.36
N SER A 184 -2.50 -1.41 3.30
CA SER A 184 -1.65 -1.61 2.12
C SER A 184 -1.38 -3.10 1.85
N PRO A 185 -1.17 -3.48 0.57
CA PRO A 185 -0.79 -4.83 0.24
C PRO A 185 0.68 -5.11 0.53
N LEU A 186 0.98 -6.27 1.10
CA LEU A 186 2.28 -6.90 1.00
C LEU A 186 2.30 -7.78 -0.25
N LEU A 187 3.23 -7.50 -1.15
CA LEU A 187 3.21 -8.04 -2.50
C LEU A 187 4.39 -8.98 -2.73
N ARG A 188 4.17 -10.10 -3.41
CA ARG A 188 5.22 -10.89 -4.06
C ARG A 188 5.03 -10.84 -5.57
N ILE A 189 6.06 -11.21 -6.32
CA ILE A 189 5.90 -11.46 -7.76
C ILE A 189 5.50 -12.92 -7.99
N GLY A 190 4.40 -13.11 -8.69
CA GLY A 190 3.88 -14.41 -9.13
C GLY A 190 4.74 -15.02 -10.24
N ALA A 191 4.51 -16.31 -10.55
CA ALA A 191 5.26 -17.00 -11.61
C ALA A 191 4.99 -16.41 -13.01
N ASN A 192 3.83 -15.77 -13.18
CA ASN A 192 3.41 -15.02 -14.36
C ASN A 192 4.01 -13.60 -14.44
N GLY A 193 4.81 -13.18 -13.45
CA GLY A 193 5.34 -11.83 -13.35
C GLY A 193 4.33 -10.78 -12.89
N GLN A 194 3.12 -11.18 -12.48
CA GLN A 194 2.13 -10.27 -11.92
C GLN A 194 2.32 -10.12 -10.42
N PRO A 195 1.96 -8.98 -9.84
CA PRO A 195 2.00 -8.83 -8.41
C PRO A 195 0.85 -9.55 -7.73
N VAL A 196 1.19 -10.27 -6.67
CA VAL A 196 0.27 -11.05 -5.86
C VAL A 196 0.30 -10.54 -4.43
N ALA A 197 -0.83 -10.04 -3.93
CA ALA A 197 -1.00 -9.67 -2.54
C ALA A 197 -1.04 -10.93 -1.66
N ILE A 198 -0.14 -11.00 -0.68
CA ILE A 198 -0.03 -12.11 0.27
C ILE A 198 -0.50 -11.70 1.68
N GLY A 199 -0.52 -10.40 1.97
CA GLY A 199 -0.92 -9.86 3.26
C GLY A 199 -1.44 -8.43 3.16
N VAL A 200 -2.10 -7.98 4.23
CA VAL A 200 -2.66 -6.63 4.38
C VAL A 200 -2.05 -5.99 5.63
N ALA A 201 -1.44 -4.80 5.51
CA ALA A 201 -0.80 -4.14 6.65
C ALA A 201 -1.81 -3.89 7.78
N SER A 202 -1.51 -4.37 8.98
CA SER A 202 -2.45 -4.37 10.11
C SER A 202 -1.95 -3.48 11.25
N TYR A 203 -0.80 -3.81 11.85
CA TYR A 203 -0.26 -3.04 12.98
C TYR A 203 1.27 -3.04 13.01
N ILE A 204 1.82 -2.11 13.78
CA ILE A 204 3.25 -2.02 14.12
C ILE A 204 3.43 -2.32 15.61
N ASP A 205 4.56 -2.90 16.00
CA ASP A 205 4.86 -3.15 17.42
C ASP A 205 5.64 -2.03 18.12
N ASP A 206 6.08 -1.03 17.36
CA ASP A 206 6.78 0.15 17.85
C ASP A 206 6.13 1.43 17.33
N ALA A 207 5.83 2.35 18.24
CA ALA A 207 5.08 3.56 17.91
C ALA A 207 5.88 4.60 17.12
N LEU A 208 7.21 4.44 17.01
CA LEU A 208 8.08 5.27 16.19
C LEU A 208 8.34 4.64 14.81
N CYS A 209 7.70 3.50 14.51
CA CYS A 209 7.96 2.73 13.30
C CYS A 209 9.45 2.35 13.17
N GLU A 210 10.10 2.01 14.29
CA GLU A 210 11.47 1.47 14.33
C GLU A 210 11.50 -0.06 14.53
N GLY A 211 10.35 -0.66 14.83
CA GLY A 211 10.17 -2.09 15.10
C GLY A 211 9.76 -2.89 13.87
N SER A 212 8.82 -3.83 14.06
CA SER A 212 8.27 -4.68 13.02
C SER A 212 6.86 -4.24 12.61
N THR A 213 6.55 -4.45 11.33
CA THR A 213 5.19 -4.38 10.80
C THR A 213 4.59 -5.79 10.67
N TYR A 214 3.34 -5.94 11.07
CA TYR A 214 2.56 -7.16 10.98
C TYR A 214 1.47 -7.01 9.92
N TYR A 215 1.43 -7.97 9.01
CA TYR A 215 0.45 -8.04 7.93
C TYR A 215 -0.47 -9.22 8.15
N GLN A 216 -1.79 -8.97 8.15
CA GLN A 216 -2.80 -10.03 8.15
C GLN A 216 -2.65 -10.85 6.88
N ARG A 217 -2.37 -12.14 7.04
CA ARG A 217 -2.28 -13.11 5.95
C ARG A 217 -3.60 -13.24 5.20
N ILE A 218 -3.57 -13.08 3.88
CA ILE A 218 -4.79 -13.22 3.06
C ILE A 218 -5.20 -14.70 2.92
N ASP A 219 -4.24 -15.62 2.87
CA ASP A 219 -4.50 -17.05 2.74
C ASP A 219 -5.30 -17.64 3.92
N ARG A 220 -5.30 -16.95 5.07
CA ARG A 220 -6.08 -17.29 6.26
C ARG A 220 -7.55 -16.86 6.17
N ALA A 221 -7.88 -15.95 5.27
CA ALA A 221 -9.21 -15.37 5.09
C ALA A 221 -9.85 -15.71 3.73
N LEU A 222 -9.33 -16.70 2.99
CA LEU A 222 -9.78 -17.02 1.62
C LEU A 222 -11.29 -17.24 1.47
N PRO A 223 -11.99 -17.99 2.34
CA PRO A 223 -13.44 -18.17 2.19
C PRO A 223 -14.21 -16.84 2.24
N PHE A 224 -13.76 -15.90 3.07
CA PHE A 224 -14.32 -14.56 3.14
C PHE A 224 -14.00 -13.76 1.88
N VAL A 225 -12.72 -13.71 1.48
CA VAL A 225 -12.27 -12.95 0.30
C VAL A 225 -12.95 -13.43 -0.98
N LEU A 226 -12.94 -14.74 -1.24
CA LEU A 226 -13.53 -15.35 -2.44
C LEU A 226 -15.07 -15.28 -2.44
N GLY A 227 -15.70 -15.02 -1.29
CA GLY A 227 -17.13 -14.74 -1.19
C GLY A 227 -17.57 -13.48 -1.94
N PHE A 228 -16.63 -12.61 -2.32
CA PHE A 228 -16.90 -11.40 -3.11
C PHE A 228 -16.93 -11.63 -4.63
N GLY A 229 -16.89 -12.88 -5.11
CA GLY A 229 -17.10 -13.20 -6.53
C GLY A 229 -15.82 -13.16 -7.34
N ASP A 230 -15.81 -12.40 -8.45
CA ASP A 230 -14.74 -12.37 -9.48
C ASP A 230 -13.45 -11.68 -9.00
N ILE A 231 -12.95 -12.09 -7.84
CA ILE A 231 -11.67 -11.69 -7.30
C ILE A 231 -10.56 -12.19 -8.22
N CYS A 232 -9.65 -11.28 -8.54
CA CYS A 232 -8.46 -11.58 -9.29
C CYS A 232 -7.52 -12.41 -8.40
N VAL A 233 -7.39 -13.71 -8.67
CA VAL A 233 -6.54 -14.62 -7.88
C VAL A 233 -5.23 -14.91 -8.60
N GLU A 234 -4.22 -15.34 -7.84
CA GLU A 234 -2.91 -15.69 -8.40
C GLU A 234 -3.02 -16.65 -9.60
N ASP A 235 -2.17 -16.42 -10.61
CA ASP A 235 -2.08 -17.18 -11.86
C ASP A 235 -3.33 -17.11 -12.78
N SER A 236 -4.35 -16.31 -12.43
CA SER A 236 -5.55 -16.16 -13.25
C SER A 236 -5.44 -15.10 -14.35
N ARG A 237 -4.36 -14.31 -14.41
CA ARG A 237 -4.03 -13.37 -15.50
C ARG A 237 -5.09 -12.27 -15.72
N CYS A 238 -5.86 -11.96 -14.70
CA CYS A 238 -6.85 -10.88 -14.70
C CYS A 238 -6.25 -9.46 -14.76
N SER A 239 -4.93 -9.31 -14.58
CA SER A 239 -4.19 -8.05 -14.60
C SER A 239 -3.39 -7.81 -15.90
N ASP A 240 -3.76 -8.50 -16.98
CA ASP A 240 -2.99 -8.78 -18.22
C ASP A 240 -2.41 -7.59 -19.05
N ALA A 241 -2.37 -6.35 -18.56
CA ALA A 241 -1.99 -5.21 -19.41
C ALA A 241 -0.97 -4.18 -18.88
N LEU A 242 -0.57 -4.14 -17.59
CA LEU A 242 0.21 -2.97 -17.12
C LEU A 242 1.46 -3.24 -16.27
N PHE A 243 1.71 -4.48 -15.82
CA PHE A 243 2.89 -4.79 -14.99
C PHE A 243 3.99 -5.58 -15.74
N ALA A 244 3.82 -5.84 -17.04
CA ALA A 244 4.71 -6.69 -17.84
C ALA A 244 6.06 -6.05 -18.20
N SER A 245 6.22 -4.73 -18.07
CA SER A 245 7.52 -4.07 -18.16
C SER A 245 8.13 -3.96 -16.77
N GLY A 246 8.92 -4.97 -16.41
CA GLY A 246 9.97 -4.98 -15.38
C GLY A 246 9.74 -4.20 -14.11
N PHE A 247 9.74 -4.87 -12.95
CA PHE A 247 9.87 -4.23 -11.63
C PHE A 247 11.27 -3.63 -11.37
N ASP A 248 12.12 -3.57 -12.39
CA ASP A 248 13.44 -3.00 -12.36
C ASP A 248 13.40 -1.61 -13.03
N ASP A 249 14.03 -0.63 -12.40
CA ASP A 249 14.57 0.53 -13.11
C ASP A 249 15.82 0.13 -13.92
#